data_AF-A0A9D1Q8X2-F1
#
_entry.id   AF-A0A9D1Q8X2-F1
#
_cell.length_a   1.000
_cell.length_b   1.000
_cell.length_c   1.000
_cell.angle_alpha   90.00
_cell.angle_beta   90.00
_cell.angle_gamma   90.00
#
_symmetry.space_group_name_H-M   'P 1'
#
loop_
_entity.id
_entity.type
_entity.pdbx_description
1 polymer ?
#
loop_
_entity_poly.entity_id
_entity_poly.type
_entity_poly.pdbx_seq_one_letter_code
_entity_poly.pdbx_strand_id
1 'polypeptide(L)'
;MYILKNTPSAEGQYEAIQQTTQPMPPPGYLWWPDSLDRAVFDQYEGFILPTIKRGTVASYEANAEAYEAWKAEQPEPEPEPTDTEVLNTLLGVME
;
A
#
# COMPACT_ATOMS: atom_id res chain seq x y z
N MET A 1 -12.17 13.10 9.82
CA MET A 1 -13.02 12.59 8.72
C MET A 1 -12.15 12.26 7.53
N TYR A 2 -12.26 11.02 7.08
CA TYR A 2 -11.39 10.47 6.06
C TYR A 2 -12.20 9.71 5.03
N ILE A 3 -11.66 9.61 3.83
CA ILE A 3 -12.31 8.94 2.70
C ILE A 3 -11.34 7.99 2.01
N LEU A 4 -11.91 6.94 1.45
CA LEU A 4 -11.22 5.94 0.65
C LEU A 4 -11.88 5.88 -0.72
N LYS A 5 -11.10 5.78 -1.80
CA LYS A 5 -11.69 5.53 -3.12
C LYS A 5 -12.34 4.14 -3.13
N ASN A 6 -13.57 4.03 -3.62
CA ASN A 6 -14.34 2.78 -3.61
C ASN A 6 -13.83 1.74 -4.62
N THR A 7 -12.88 2.10 -5.46
CA THR A 7 -12.39 1.23 -6.53
C THR A 7 -10.90 1.02 -6.33
N PRO A 8 -10.44 -0.23 -6.09
CA PRO A 8 -9.02 -0.54 -6.07
C PRO A 8 -8.41 -0.46 -7.48
N SER A 9 -7.08 -0.50 -7.56
CA SER A 9 -6.34 -0.70 -8.80
C SER A 9 -6.65 -2.06 -9.43
N ALA A 10 -6.17 -2.29 -10.66
CA ALA A 10 -6.33 -3.58 -11.34
C ALA A 10 -5.71 -4.75 -10.55
N GLU A 11 -4.68 -4.46 -9.75
CA GLU A 11 -3.98 -5.42 -8.89
C GLU A 11 -4.65 -5.59 -7.51
N GLY A 12 -5.68 -4.79 -7.21
CA GLY A 12 -6.40 -4.85 -5.94
C GLY A 12 -5.92 -3.88 -4.86
N GLN A 13 -4.99 -2.97 -5.19
CA GLN A 13 -4.46 -1.96 -4.28
C GLN A 13 -5.43 -0.78 -4.14
N TYR A 14 -5.79 -0.40 -2.92
CA TYR A 14 -6.51 0.85 -2.70
C TYR A 14 -5.56 2.04 -2.60
N GLU A 15 -5.98 3.18 -3.15
CA GLU A 15 -5.27 4.45 -2.96
C GLU A 15 -5.26 4.87 -1.49
N ALA A 16 -4.26 5.67 -1.12
CA ALA A 16 -4.10 6.18 0.24
C ALA A 16 -5.38 6.84 0.77
N ILE A 17 -5.63 6.64 2.06
CA ILE A 17 -6.77 7.25 2.75
C ILE A 17 -6.56 8.76 2.81
N GLN A 18 -7.54 9.52 2.30
CA GLN A 18 -7.46 10.96 2.20
C GLN A 18 -8.27 11.64 3.30
N GLN A 19 -7.80 12.77 3.79
CA GLN A 19 -8.59 13.63 4.68
C GLN A 19 -9.52 14.52 3.85
N THR A 20 -10.74 14.76 4.35
CA THR A 20 -11.68 15.67 3.70
C THR A 20 -12.37 16.57 4.73
N THR A 21 -12.74 17.78 4.29
CA THR A 21 -13.59 18.73 5.03
C THR A 21 -15.03 18.76 4.53
N GLN A 22 -15.33 17.96 3.50
CA GLN A 22 -16.67 17.87 2.92
C GLN A 22 -17.63 17.20 3.91
N PRO A 23 -18.90 17.64 3.97
CA PRO A 23 -19.90 17.02 4.86
C PRO A 23 -20.31 15.61 4.41
N MET A 24 -20.02 15.25 3.16
CA MET A 24 -20.33 13.96 2.52
C MET A 24 -19.14 13.50 1.67
N PRO A 25 -18.93 12.19 1.48
CA PRO A 25 -17.86 11.71 0.64
C PRO A 25 -18.22 12.02 -0.83
N PRO A 26 -17.25 12.47 -1.64
CA PRO A 26 -17.50 12.71 -3.05
C PRO A 26 -17.91 11.40 -3.78
N PRO A 27 -18.57 11.49 -4.94
CA PRO A 27 -18.93 10.30 -5.72
C PRO A 27 -17.71 9.42 -6.00
N GLY A 28 -17.86 8.11 -5.79
CA GLY A 28 -16.76 7.15 -5.93
C GLY A 28 -15.88 6.98 -4.70
N TYR A 29 -16.22 7.62 -3.57
CA TYR A 29 -15.52 7.48 -2.30
C TYR A 29 -16.42 6.91 -1.20
N LEU A 30 -15.79 6.24 -0.25
CA LEU A 30 -16.36 5.67 0.96
C LEU A 30 -15.89 6.48 2.18
N TRP A 31 -16.73 6.55 3.21
CA TRP A 31 -16.29 7.04 4.50
C TRP A 31 -15.32 6.07 5.17
N TRP A 32 -14.22 6.62 5.70
CA TRP A 32 -13.33 5.94 6.62
C TRP A 32 -13.49 6.56 8.02
N PRO A 33 -14.04 5.82 8.99
CA PRO A 33 -14.26 6.35 10.33
C PRO A 33 -12.92 6.49 11.08
N ASP A 34 -12.77 7.57 11.84
CA ASP A 34 -11.57 7.84 12.65
C ASP A 34 -11.28 6.74 13.69
N SER A 35 -12.29 5.94 14.07
CA SER A 35 -12.15 4.81 14.99
C SER A 35 -11.59 3.53 14.36
N LEU A 36 -11.51 3.46 13.02
CA LEU A 36 -11.00 2.30 12.31
C LEU A 36 -9.50 2.47 12.08
N ASP A 37 -8.73 1.62 12.75
CA ASP A 37 -7.28 1.59 12.69
C ASP A 37 -6.76 1.41 11.26
N ARG A 38 -5.56 1.94 10.98
CA ARG A 38 -4.93 1.90 9.64
C ARG A 38 -3.66 1.07 9.58
N ALA A 39 -3.18 0.53 10.69
CA ALA A 39 -1.88 -0.15 10.72
C ALA A 39 -1.83 -1.29 9.69
N VAL A 40 -2.91 -2.06 9.54
CA VAL A 40 -3.00 -3.13 8.54
C VAL A 40 -3.09 -2.58 7.12
N PHE A 41 -3.84 -1.48 6.91
CA PHE A 41 -3.89 -0.81 5.61
C PHE A 41 -2.49 -0.32 5.19
N ASP A 42 -1.76 0.31 6.09
CA ASP A 42 -0.42 0.83 5.83
C ASP A 42 0.61 -0.30 5.66
N GLN A 43 0.53 -1.35 6.49
CA GLN A 43 1.42 -2.51 6.43
C GLN A 43 1.30 -3.29 5.11
N TYR A 44 0.09 -3.40 4.57
CA TYR A 44 -0.18 -4.07 3.30
C TYR A 44 -0.36 -3.07 2.16
N GLU A 45 0.17 -1.84 2.27
CA GLU A 45 0.19 -0.83 1.20
C GLU A 45 -1.17 -0.60 0.49
N GLY A 46 -2.27 -0.70 1.23
CA GLY A 46 -3.62 -0.54 0.71
C GLY A 46 -4.25 -1.80 0.11
N PHE A 47 -3.59 -2.95 0.14
CA PHE A 47 -4.15 -4.25 -0.24
C PHE A 47 -5.05 -4.78 0.89
N ILE A 48 -6.34 -4.45 0.81
CA ILE A 48 -7.33 -4.80 1.82
C ILE A 48 -8.63 -5.36 1.20
N LEU A 49 -9.39 -6.08 2.01
CA LEU A 49 -10.74 -6.54 1.70
C LEU A 49 -11.73 -5.78 2.61
N PRO A 50 -12.26 -4.61 2.17
CA PRO A 50 -13.15 -3.82 3.00
C PRO A 50 -14.57 -4.40 3.03
N THR A 51 -15.15 -4.46 4.22
CA THR A 51 -16.59 -4.67 4.41
C THR A 51 -17.29 -3.33 4.49
N ILE A 52 -18.13 -3.04 3.49
CA ILE A 52 -18.79 -1.75 3.33
C ILE A 52 -20.22 -1.81 3.86
N LYS A 53 -20.60 -0.87 4.73
CA LYS A 53 -21.99 -0.68 5.19
C LYS A 53 -22.40 0.77 4.96
N ARG A 54 -23.47 0.97 4.19
CA ARG A 54 -24.06 2.29 3.92
C ARG A 54 -23.03 3.34 3.45
N GLY A 55 -22.13 2.95 2.54
CA GLY A 55 -21.08 3.85 2.01
C GLY A 55 -19.95 4.17 2.99
N THR A 56 -19.81 3.39 4.07
CA THR A 56 -18.75 3.52 5.07
C THR A 56 -18.00 2.20 5.21
N VAL A 57 -16.68 2.24 5.34
CA VAL A 57 -15.86 1.07 5.67
C VAL A 57 -16.14 0.70 7.13
N ALA A 58 -16.81 -0.43 7.34
CA ALA A 58 -17.19 -0.90 8.67
C ALA A 58 -16.07 -1.71 9.34
N SER A 59 -15.36 -2.51 8.53
CA SER A 59 -14.20 -3.32 8.90
C SER A 59 -13.43 -3.67 7.64
N TYR A 60 -12.21 -4.18 7.77
CA TYR A 60 -11.44 -4.70 6.66
C TYR A 60 -10.44 -5.75 7.15
N GLU A 61 -9.98 -6.59 6.24
CA GLU A 61 -8.90 -7.55 6.44
C GLU A 61 -7.80 -7.30 5.42
N ALA A 62 -6.58 -7.75 5.70
CA ALA A 62 -5.48 -7.68 4.75
C ALA A 62 -5.75 -8.60 3.55
N ASN A 63 -5.47 -8.12 2.33
CA ASN A 63 -5.41 -8.97 1.15
C ASN A 63 -3.96 -9.42 0.90
N ALA A 64 -3.47 -10.32 1.76
CA ALA A 64 -2.09 -10.79 1.70
C ALA A 64 -1.77 -11.48 0.36
N GLU A 65 -2.71 -12.20 -0.24
CA GLU A 65 -2.50 -12.86 -1.53
C GLU A 65 -2.19 -11.85 -2.65
N ALA A 66 -3.00 -10.79 -2.77
CA ALA A 66 -2.76 -9.75 -3.76
C ALA A 66 -1.48 -8.95 -3.46
N TYR A 67 -1.18 -8.71 -2.19
CA TYR A 67 0.05 -8.03 -1.78
C TYR A 67 1.32 -8.82 -2.13
N GLU A 68 1.35 -10.13 -1.83
CA GLU A 68 2.47 -10.99 -2.18
C GLU A 68 2.62 -11.16 -3.70
N ALA A 69 1.50 -11.26 -4.44
CA ALA A 69 1.52 -11.30 -5.90
C ALA A 69 2.12 -10.02 -6.49
N TRP A 70 1.65 -8.85 -6.04
CA TRP A 70 2.20 -7.55 -6.45
C TRP A 70 3.69 -7.44 -6.13
N LYS A 71 4.11 -7.85 -4.92
CA LYS A 71 5.54 -7.85 -4.55
C LYS A 71 6.39 -8.78 -5.42
N ALA A 72 5.87 -9.93 -5.82
CA ALA A 72 6.58 -10.86 -6.71
C ALA A 72 6.71 -10.32 -8.14
N GLU A 73 5.81 -9.43 -8.56
CA GLU A 73 5.87 -8.72 -9.84
C GLU A 73 6.78 -7.48 -9.78
N GLN A 74 7.04 -6.94 -8.59
CA GLN A 74 8.05 -5.90 -8.44
C GLN A 74 9.44 -6.49 -8.74
N PRO A 75 10.28 -5.81 -9.54
CA PRO A 75 11.66 -6.25 -9.71
C PRO A 75 12.32 -6.37 -8.33
N GLU A 76 13.00 -7.48 -8.07
CA GLU A 76 13.87 -7.58 -6.89
C GLU A 76 14.76 -6.33 -6.86
N PRO A 77 14.85 -5.62 -5.72
CA PRO A 77 15.81 -4.54 -5.60
C PRO A 77 17.17 -5.12 -5.99
N GLU A 78 17.82 -4.51 -6.99
CA GLU A 78 19.17 -4.89 -7.39
C GLU A 78 20.01 -4.99 -6.11
N PRO A 79 20.76 -6.09 -5.90
CA PRO A 79 21.54 -6.23 -4.67
C PRO A 79 22.42 -4.99 -4.53
N GLU A 80 22.29 -4.30 -3.38
CA GLU A 80 23.21 -3.22 -3.05
C GLU A 80 24.63 -3.76 -3.25
N PRO A 81 25.50 -3.06 -4.00
CA PRO A 81 26.86 -3.54 -4.21
C PRO A 81 27.49 -3.71 -2.84
N THR A 82 27.80 -4.95 -2.47
CA THR A 82 28.44 -5.22 -1.19
C THR A 82 29.72 -4.39 -1.11
N ASP A 83 30.03 -3.79 0.04
CA ASP A 83 31.22 -2.93 0.25
C ASP A 83 32.53 -3.56 -0.27
N THR A 84 32.58 -4.89 -0.35
CA THR A 84 33.69 -5.67 -0.92
C THR A 84 33.92 -5.39 -2.41
N GLU A 85 32.87 -5.21 -3.21
CA GLU A 85 33.00 -4.88 -4.64
C GLU A 85 33.43 -3.42 -4.87
N VAL A 86 32.97 -2.50 -4.03
CA VAL A 86 33.37 -1.08 -4.05
C VAL A 86 34.84 -0.92 -3.64
N LEU A 87 35.28 -1.67 -2.61
CA LEU A 87 36.67 -1.67 -2.18
C LEU A 87 37.60 -2.30 -3.23
N ASN A 88 37.21 -3.40 -3.87
CA ASN A 88 38.02 -4.04 -4.91
C ASN A 88 38.15 -3.19 -6.19
N THR A 89 37.10 -2.45 -6.57
CA THR A 89 37.15 -1.52 -7.71
C THR A 89 37.93 -0.23 -7.41
N LEU A 90 37.87 0.29 -6.17
CA LEU A 90 38.67 1.45 -5.74
C LEU A 90 40.14 1.12 -5.46
N LEU A 91 40.46 -0.13 -5.10
CA LEU A 91 41.83 -0.58 -4.84
C LEU A 91 42.58 -1.04 -6.10
N GLY A 92 41.92 -1.10 -7.26
CA GLY A 92 42.58 -1.38 -8.55
C GLY A 92 43.31 -2.72 -8.60
N VAL A 93 42.85 -3.74 -7.87
CA VAL A 93 43.41 -5.09 -7.95
C VAL A 93 42.89 -5.74 -9.23
N MET A 94 43.55 -5.46 -10.34
CA MET A 94 43.66 -6.41 -11.44
C MET A 94 44.72 -7.43 -11.05
N GLU A 95 44.32 -8.68 -10.84
CA GLU A 95 45.17 -9.85 -11.05
C GLU A 95 44.52 -10.76 -12.09
#